data_AF-A0A2D4JQF5-F1
#
_entry.id   AF-A0A2D4JQF5-F1
#
_cell.length_a   1.000
_cell.length_b   1.000
_cell.length_c   1.000
_cell.angle_alpha   90.00
_cell.angle_beta   90.00
_cell.angle_gamma   90.00
#
_symmetry.space_group_name_H-M   'P 1'
#
loop_
_entity.id
_entity.type
_entity.pdbx_description
1 polymer ?
#
loop_
_entity_poly.entity_id
_entity_poly.type
_entity_poly.pdbx_seq_one_letter_code
_entity_poly.pdbx_strand_id
1 'polypeptide(L)'
;RFEIVAMSTTGDRILDTALSKIGEKSLFTKELENALERDEVDLVVHSLKDLPTSLPPGFTIGAICKRENPHDAVVFHPKHAGKTLSSLPEKSVIGTSSLRRAAQLKRKFPRLQFKDIRGNLNTRLKKLDDKEDFSALVLAAAGLRRMGWGSRIG
;
A
#
# COMPACT_ATOMS: atom_id res chain seq x y z
N ARG A 1 -7.49 30.30 -1.89
CA ARG A 1 -7.07 29.80 -0.55
C ARG A 1 -7.62 28.39 -0.42
N PHE A 2 -6.86 27.45 0.13
CA PHE A 2 -7.29 26.06 0.28
C PHE A 2 -7.24 25.66 1.76
N GLU A 3 -8.21 24.87 2.19
CA GLU A 3 -8.27 24.25 3.51
C GLU A 3 -8.08 22.73 3.36
N ILE A 4 -7.42 22.11 4.34
CA ILE A 4 -7.22 20.66 4.38
C ILE A 4 -8.15 20.07 5.42
N VAL A 5 -9.16 19.34 4.97
CA VAL A 5 -10.05 18.56 5.83
C VAL A 5 -9.55 17.11 5.86
N ALA A 6 -9.23 16.60 7.04
CA ALA A 6 -8.76 15.23 7.23
C ALA A 6 -9.86 14.34 7.78
N MET A 7 -10.04 13.16 7.18
CA MET A 7 -11.04 12.19 7.60
C MET A 7 -10.42 10.81 7.75
N SER A 8 -10.96 9.98 8.66
CA SER A 8 -10.56 8.59 8.83
C SER A 8 -11.59 7.66 8.19
N THR A 9 -11.12 6.75 7.35
CA THR A 9 -11.96 5.80 6.61
C THR A 9 -12.09 4.47 7.35
N THR A 10 -13.11 3.67 7.00
CA THR A 10 -13.29 2.33 7.57
C THR A 10 -12.05 1.45 7.35
N GLY A 11 -11.39 1.57 6.19
CA GLY A 11 -10.14 0.87 5.89
C GLY A 11 -8.96 1.24 6.80
N ASP A 12 -8.96 2.44 7.39
CA ASP A 12 -7.95 2.85 8.38
C ASP A 12 -8.20 2.23 9.75
N ARG A 13 -9.48 1.96 10.08
CA ARG A 13 -9.91 1.43 11.38
C ARG A 13 -9.80 -0.10 11.42
N ILE A 14 -10.07 -0.79 10.31
CA ILE A 14 -10.03 -2.26 10.25
C ILE A 14 -8.62 -2.73 9.88
N LEU A 15 -7.80 -2.99 10.90
CA LEU A 15 -6.42 -3.47 10.73
C LEU A 15 -6.26 -5.00 10.88
N ASP A 16 -7.23 -5.67 11.51
CA ASP A 16 -7.09 -7.06 12.00
C ASP A 16 -7.60 -8.14 11.02
N THR A 17 -8.31 -7.75 9.98
CA THR A 17 -8.85 -8.68 8.96
C THR A 17 -8.14 -8.46 7.63
N ALA A 18 -7.82 -9.53 6.88
CA ALA A 18 -7.23 -9.42 5.55
C ALA A 18 -8.16 -8.70 4.56
N LEU A 19 -7.63 -7.81 3.71
CA LEU A 19 -8.45 -7.04 2.75
C LEU A 19 -9.26 -7.95 1.82
N SER A 20 -8.71 -9.10 1.44
CA SER A 20 -9.39 -10.10 0.61
C SER A 20 -10.62 -10.72 1.28
N LYS A 21 -10.72 -10.66 2.60
CA LYS A 21 -11.86 -11.16 3.38
C LYS A 21 -12.90 -10.06 3.67
N ILE A 22 -12.56 -8.80 3.43
CA ILE A 22 -13.47 -7.67 3.62
C ILE A 22 -14.11 -7.41 2.25
N GLY A 23 -15.34 -7.90 2.05
CA GLY A 23 -16.04 -7.86 0.76
C GLY A 23 -16.50 -6.47 0.30
N GLU A 24 -16.06 -5.41 0.97
CA GLU A 24 -16.50 -4.04 0.68
C GLU A 24 -15.55 -3.37 -0.32
N LYS A 25 -16.09 -3.00 -1.49
CA LYS A 25 -15.33 -2.37 -2.59
C LYS A 25 -14.91 -0.91 -2.31
N SER A 26 -15.48 -0.27 -1.28
CA SER A 26 -15.34 1.17 -1.03
C SER A 26 -14.72 1.51 0.34
N LEU A 27 -13.89 0.61 0.90
CA LEU A 27 -13.32 0.74 2.25
C LEU A 27 -12.54 2.04 2.52
N PHE A 28 -11.97 2.63 1.46
CA PHE A 28 -11.14 3.83 1.57
C PHE A 28 -11.78 5.06 0.92
N THR A 29 -12.95 4.95 0.28
CA THR A 29 -13.56 6.06 -0.47
C THR A 29 -14.89 6.51 0.12
N LYS A 30 -15.62 5.63 0.80
CA LYS A 30 -17.01 5.89 1.24
C LYS A 30 -17.16 7.14 2.10
N GLU A 31 -16.30 7.33 3.11
CA GLU A 31 -16.43 8.49 3.99
C GLU A 31 -16.10 9.81 3.27
N LEU A 32 -15.21 9.77 2.28
CA LEU A 32 -14.82 10.94 1.50
C LEU A 32 -15.85 11.27 0.42
N GLU A 33 -16.47 10.25 -0.17
CA GLU A 33 -17.63 10.39 -1.08
C GLU A 33 -18.82 11.02 -0.35
N ASN A 34 -19.11 10.60 0.89
CA ASN A 34 -20.16 11.21 1.70
C ASN A 34 -19.88 12.69 2.03
N ALA A 35 -18.62 13.07 2.25
CA ALA A 35 -18.25 14.46 2.50
C ALA A 35 -18.44 15.33 1.25
N LEU A 36 -18.11 14.81 0.07
CA LEU A 36 -18.41 15.47 -1.21
C LEU A 36 -19.92 15.62 -1.43
N GLU A 37 -20.71 14.58 -1.15
CA GLU A 37 -22.18 14.61 -1.34
C GLU A 37 -22.87 15.63 -0.42
N ARG A 38 -22.29 15.91 0.76
CA ARG A 38 -22.82 16.84 1.75
C ARG A 38 -22.26 18.26 1.61
N ASP A 39 -21.51 18.54 0.55
CA ASP A 39 -20.79 19.79 0.34
C ASP A 39 -19.86 20.17 1.51
N GLU A 40 -19.35 19.18 2.26
CA GLU A 40 -18.37 19.38 3.35
C GLU A 40 -16.95 19.64 2.79
N VAL A 41 -16.68 19.18 1.57
CA VAL A 41 -15.42 19.41 0.83
C VAL A 41 -15.71 19.59 -0.66
N ASP A 42 -14.87 20.35 -1.36
CA ASP A 42 -15.03 20.60 -2.80
C ASP A 42 -14.37 19.53 -3.68
N LEU A 43 -13.34 18.86 -3.16
CA LEU A 43 -12.58 17.84 -3.88
C LEU A 43 -11.94 16.84 -2.92
N VAL A 44 -11.68 15.63 -3.43
CA VAL A 44 -10.99 14.57 -2.70
C VAL A 44 -9.74 14.14 -3.47
N VAL A 45 -8.65 13.92 -2.74
CA VAL A 45 -7.38 13.41 -3.29
C VAL A 45 -7.20 11.96 -2.92
N HIS A 46 -7.10 11.08 -3.93
CA HIS A 46 -6.88 9.65 -3.74
C HIS A 46 -5.64 9.13 -4.45
N SER A 47 -5.09 8.03 -3.93
CA SER A 47 -4.27 7.14 -4.76
C SER A 47 -5.20 6.43 -5.74
N LEU A 48 -4.99 6.63 -7.04
CA LEU A 48 -5.85 6.08 -8.09
C LEU A 48 -6.06 4.56 -8.01
N LYS A 49 -5.08 3.81 -7.49
CA LYS A 49 -5.17 2.35 -7.30
C LYS A 49 -6.23 1.93 -6.28
N ASP A 50 -6.66 2.85 -5.43
CA ASP A 50 -7.60 2.61 -4.32
C ASP A 50 -9.02 3.10 -4.67
N LEU A 51 -9.21 3.73 -5.85
CA LEU A 51 -10.53 4.06 -6.38
C LEU A 51 -11.19 2.84 -7.04
N PRO A 52 -12.50 2.64 -6.87
CA PRO A 52 -13.22 1.59 -7.58
C PRO A 52 -13.29 1.89 -9.09
N THR A 53 -13.44 0.85 -9.91
CA THR A 53 -13.56 1.00 -11.37
C THR A 53 -14.87 1.63 -11.81
N SER A 54 -15.90 1.55 -10.96
CA SER A 54 -17.20 2.20 -11.15
C SER A 54 -17.42 3.12 -9.97
N LEU A 55 -17.53 4.41 -10.25
CA LEU A 55 -17.86 5.42 -9.24
C LEU A 55 -19.36 5.42 -8.96
N PRO A 56 -19.79 5.78 -7.75
CA PRO A 56 -21.21 5.97 -7.48
C PRO A 56 -21.77 7.12 -8.35
N PRO A 57 -23.10 7.14 -8.60
CA PRO A 57 -23.74 8.25 -9.29
C PRO A 57 -23.42 9.60 -8.63
N GLY A 58 -23.23 10.65 -9.43
CA GLY A 58 -22.90 11.99 -8.92
C GLY A 58 -21.41 12.25 -8.72
N PHE A 59 -20.55 11.22 -8.79
CA PHE A 59 -19.10 11.38 -8.66
C PHE A 59 -18.38 11.16 -9.99
N THR A 60 -17.26 11.86 -10.17
CA THR A 60 -16.37 11.69 -11.32
C THR A 60 -14.91 11.89 -10.92
N ILE A 61 -13.99 11.33 -11.72
CA ILE A 61 -12.56 11.63 -11.57
C ILE A 61 -12.28 12.94 -12.30
N GLY A 62 -12.25 14.06 -11.57
CA GLY A 62 -12.02 15.38 -12.16
C GLY A 62 -10.60 15.58 -12.71
N ALA A 63 -9.60 14.84 -12.20
CA ALA A 63 -8.22 14.96 -12.66
C ALA A 63 -7.41 13.67 -12.46
N ILE A 64 -6.50 13.41 -13.40
CA ILE A 64 -5.43 12.42 -13.26
C ILE A 64 -4.09 13.16 -13.26
N CYS A 65 -3.44 13.23 -12.10
CA CYS A 65 -2.15 13.90 -11.97
C CYS A 65 -1.02 13.16 -12.70
N LYS A 66 0.10 13.87 -12.95
CA LYS A 66 1.31 13.26 -13.51
C LYS A 66 1.73 12.04 -12.71
N ARG A 67 1.97 10.93 -13.41
CA ARG A 67 2.26 9.63 -12.78
C ARG A 67 3.67 9.62 -12.20
N GLU A 68 3.76 9.25 -10.93
CA GLU A 68 5.03 8.94 -10.26
C GLU A 68 5.49 7.51 -10.61
N ASN A 69 6.69 7.09 -10.18
CA ASN A 69 7.22 5.74 -10.43
C ASN A 69 6.17 4.64 -10.10
N PRO A 70 5.68 3.90 -11.12
CA PRO A 70 4.59 2.94 -10.94
C PRO A 70 5.06 1.56 -10.47
N HIS A 71 6.37 1.35 -10.33
CA HIS A 71 6.94 0.04 -10.02
C HIS A 71 6.73 -0.35 -8.55
N ASP A 72 6.66 -1.66 -8.32
CA ASP A 72 6.84 -2.22 -6.99
C ASP A 72 8.33 -2.11 -6.61
N ALA A 73 8.60 -1.76 -5.36
CA ALA A 73 9.92 -1.66 -4.78
C ALA A 73 10.08 -2.70 -3.68
N VAL A 74 11.29 -3.25 -3.55
CA VAL A 74 11.66 -4.10 -2.43
C VAL A 74 12.37 -3.23 -1.39
N VAL A 75 12.11 -3.51 -0.13
CA VAL A 75 12.83 -2.93 1.00
C VAL A 75 13.31 -4.09 1.85
N PHE A 76 14.62 -4.24 1.97
CA PHE A 76 15.23 -5.33 2.73
C PHE A 76 15.33 -4.98 4.21
N HIS A 77 15.22 -6.02 5.05
CA HIS A 77 15.64 -5.93 6.44
C HIS A 77 17.13 -5.49 6.49
N PRO A 78 17.56 -4.66 7.47
CA PRO A 78 18.95 -4.19 7.54
C PRO A 78 20.03 -5.28 7.42
N LYS A 79 19.83 -6.44 8.06
CA LYS A 79 20.66 -7.68 7.92
C LYS A 79 20.81 -8.21 6.47
N HIS A 80 20.01 -7.74 5.54
CA HIS A 80 20.01 -8.16 4.13
C HIS A 80 20.23 -6.96 3.18
N ALA A 81 20.77 -5.85 3.68
CA ALA A 81 21.15 -4.72 2.86
C ALA A 81 22.07 -5.15 1.69
N GLY A 82 21.80 -4.62 0.49
CA GLY A 82 22.55 -4.95 -0.72
C GLY A 82 22.24 -6.31 -1.36
N LYS A 83 21.34 -7.12 -0.77
CA LYS A 83 20.86 -8.35 -1.40
C LYS A 83 19.78 -8.06 -2.44
N THR A 84 19.50 -9.06 -3.27
CA THR A 84 18.32 -9.12 -4.14
C THR A 84 17.40 -10.23 -3.65
N LEU A 85 16.14 -10.26 -4.11
CA LEU A 85 15.23 -11.38 -3.80
C LEU A 85 15.83 -12.73 -4.22
N SER A 86 16.57 -12.75 -5.34
CA SER A 86 17.27 -13.93 -5.86
C SER A 86 18.48 -14.36 -5.03
N SER A 87 18.97 -13.54 -4.10
CA SER A 87 20.11 -13.87 -3.23
C SER A 87 19.71 -14.03 -1.76
N LEU A 88 18.41 -13.94 -1.45
CA LEU A 88 17.91 -14.27 -0.12
C LEU A 88 18.01 -15.79 0.14
N PRO A 89 18.29 -16.18 1.40
CA PRO A 89 18.21 -17.57 1.83
C PRO A 89 16.86 -18.21 1.48
N GLU A 90 16.87 -19.53 1.34
CA GLU A 90 15.62 -20.26 1.19
C GLU A 90 14.72 -20.05 2.41
N LYS A 91 13.41 -20.10 2.18
CA LYS A 91 12.37 -19.88 3.19
C LYS A 91 12.37 -18.48 3.82
N SER A 92 13.19 -17.54 3.35
CA SER A 92 13.08 -16.12 3.73
C SER A 92 11.67 -15.58 3.52
N VAL A 93 11.19 -14.79 4.48
CA VAL A 93 9.81 -14.32 4.53
C VAL A 93 9.70 -12.92 3.92
N ILE A 94 8.84 -12.79 2.91
CA ILE A 94 8.57 -11.54 2.21
C ILE A 94 7.19 -11.01 2.62
N GLY A 95 7.15 -9.77 3.12
CA GLY A 95 5.92 -9.13 3.59
C GLY A 95 5.17 -8.41 2.47
N THR A 96 3.96 -8.88 2.15
CA THR A 96 3.01 -8.17 1.28
C THR A 96 1.58 -8.71 1.47
N SER A 97 0.62 -7.80 1.67
CA SER A 97 -0.82 -8.14 1.66
C SER A 97 -1.52 -7.94 0.31
N SER A 98 -0.75 -7.68 -0.74
CA SER A 98 -1.29 -7.65 -2.10
C SER A 98 -1.26 -9.04 -2.71
N LEU A 99 -2.43 -9.60 -3.01
CA LEU A 99 -2.56 -10.87 -3.75
C LEU A 99 -1.85 -10.79 -5.12
N ARG A 100 -1.97 -9.64 -5.81
CA ARG A 100 -1.26 -9.38 -7.07
C ARG A 100 0.24 -9.59 -6.93
N ARG A 101 0.88 -8.97 -5.93
CA ARG A 101 2.33 -9.10 -5.69
C ARG A 101 2.69 -10.52 -5.27
N ALA A 102 1.94 -11.09 -4.32
CA ALA A 102 2.19 -12.43 -3.81
C ALA A 102 2.13 -13.49 -4.93
N ALA A 103 1.12 -13.45 -5.81
CA ALA A 103 0.99 -14.39 -6.91
C ALA A 103 2.17 -14.30 -7.90
N GLN A 104 2.55 -13.10 -8.31
CA GLN A 104 3.68 -12.88 -9.22
C GLN A 104 5.01 -13.36 -8.61
N LEU A 105 5.23 -13.04 -7.33
CA LEU A 105 6.48 -13.37 -6.65
C LEU A 105 6.56 -14.86 -6.29
N LYS A 106 5.47 -15.51 -5.88
CA LYS A 106 5.44 -16.97 -5.66
C LYS A 106 5.79 -17.74 -6.93
N ARG A 107 5.29 -17.29 -8.09
CA ARG A 107 5.65 -17.90 -9.38
C ARG A 107 7.14 -17.74 -9.70
N LYS A 108 7.72 -16.57 -9.45
CA LYS A 108 9.12 -16.28 -9.80
C LYS A 108 10.13 -16.80 -8.77
N PHE A 109 9.76 -16.83 -7.49
CA PHE A 109 10.62 -17.17 -6.36
C PHE A 109 9.96 -18.24 -5.47
N PRO A 110 9.78 -19.48 -5.96
CA PRO A 110 9.03 -20.52 -5.25
C PRO A 110 9.68 -20.95 -3.92
N ARG A 111 10.98 -20.68 -3.75
CA ARG A 111 11.74 -20.98 -2.53
C ARG A 111 11.53 -19.97 -1.38
N LEU A 112 10.90 -18.83 -1.65
CA LEU A 112 10.62 -17.78 -0.67
C LEU A 112 9.22 -17.95 -0.07
N GLN A 113 9.04 -17.49 1.17
CA GLN A 113 7.75 -17.47 1.82
C GLN A 113 7.13 -16.08 1.72
N PHE A 114 5.80 -16.00 1.68
CA PHE A 114 5.06 -14.74 1.57
C PHE A 114 4.02 -14.67 2.67
N LYS A 115 4.12 -13.63 3.52
CA LYS A 115 3.20 -13.40 4.64
C LYS A 115 2.57 -12.02 4.54
N ASP A 116 1.37 -11.91 5.10
CA ASP A 116 0.65 -10.65 5.19
C ASP A 116 1.36 -9.65 6.09
N ILE A 117 1.28 -8.37 5.72
CA ILE A 117 1.75 -7.26 6.56
C ILE A 117 0.78 -6.08 6.47
N ARG A 118 0.35 -5.60 7.63
CA ARG A 118 -0.65 -4.53 7.79
C ARG A 118 -0.08 -3.30 8.50
N GLY A 119 -0.79 -2.20 8.37
CA GLY A 119 -0.40 -0.86 8.81
C GLY A 119 -0.04 0.05 7.64
N ASN A 120 0.14 1.34 7.94
CA ASN A 120 0.67 2.33 7.00
C ASN A 120 2.18 2.08 6.74
N LEU A 121 2.81 2.87 5.86
CA LEU A 121 4.22 2.66 5.52
C LEU A 121 5.14 2.74 6.75
N ASN A 122 4.93 3.70 7.66
CA ASN A 122 5.70 3.83 8.90
C ASN A 122 5.65 2.53 9.73
N THR A 123 4.44 2.03 10.01
CA THR A 123 4.26 0.80 10.79
C THR A 123 4.90 -0.40 10.11
N ARG A 124 4.83 -0.49 8.79
CA ARG A 124 5.42 -1.60 8.03
C ARG A 124 6.94 -1.57 8.07
N LEU A 125 7.56 -0.41 7.84
CA LEU A 125 9.01 -0.26 7.91
C LEU A 125 9.51 -0.51 9.33
N LYS A 126 8.81 -0.01 10.35
CA LYS A 126 9.13 -0.33 11.74
C LYS A 126 9.07 -1.83 12.03
N LYS A 127 8.04 -2.54 11.54
CA LYS A 127 7.96 -4.02 11.65
C LYS A 127 9.10 -4.74 10.92
N LEU A 128 9.59 -4.19 9.82
CA LEU A 128 10.74 -4.72 9.10
C LEU A 128 12.05 -4.48 9.84
N ASP A 129 12.19 -3.32 10.49
CA ASP A 129 13.44 -2.92 11.14
C ASP A 129 13.57 -3.53 12.55
N ASP A 130 12.47 -3.61 13.30
CA ASP A 130 12.46 -4.02 14.71
C ASP A 130 12.25 -5.52 14.90
N LYS A 131 11.73 -6.24 13.91
CA LYS A 131 11.36 -7.66 14.03
C LYS A 131 12.05 -8.52 13.00
N GLU A 132 12.33 -9.76 13.39
CA GLU A 132 12.91 -10.76 12.48
C GLU A 132 11.85 -11.53 11.65
N ASP A 133 10.59 -11.08 11.70
CA ASP A 133 9.46 -11.73 11.02
C ASP A 133 9.56 -11.66 9.48
N PHE A 134 10.28 -10.67 8.95
CA PHE A 134 10.37 -10.39 7.52
C PHE A 134 11.82 -10.15 7.08
N SER A 135 12.24 -10.84 6.02
CA SER A 135 13.53 -10.59 5.35
C SER A 135 13.46 -9.39 4.40
N ALA A 136 12.28 -9.12 3.83
CA ALA A 136 12.02 -7.95 2.99
C ALA A 136 10.53 -7.64 2.90
N LEU A 137 10.18 -6.42 2.49
CA LEU A 137 8.82 -6.01 2.15
C LEU A 137 8.72 -5.63 0.68
N VAL A 138 7.51 -5.77 0.11
CA VAL A 138 7.22 -5.26 -1.24
C VAL A 138 6.19 -4.13 -1.15
N LEU A 139 6.64 -2.92 -1.50
CA LEU A 139 5.91 -1.66 -1.37
C LEU A 139 5.80 -0.96 -2.74
N ALA A 140 5.07 0.15 -2.81
CA ALA A 140 5.03 0.96 -4.03
C ALA A 140 6.20 1.96 -4.01
N ALA A 141 6.98 2.05 -5.09
CA ALA A 141 8.10 2.98 -5.19
C ALA A 141 7.65 4.45 -4.99
N ALA A 142 6.52 4.83 -5.61
CA ALA A 142 5.92 6.16 -5.43
C ALA A 142 5.64 6.51 -3.96
N GLY A 143 5.16 5.55 -3.16
CA GLY A 143 4.87 5.77 -1.74
C GLY A 143 6.13 6.06 -0.94
N LEU A 144 7.20 5.29 -1.16
CA LEU A 144 8.49 5.50 -0.50
C LEU A 144 9.11 6.85 -0.88
N ARG A 145 9.07 7.22 -2.16
CA ARG A 145 9.62 8.50 -2.65
C ARG A 145 8.89 9.71 -2.06
N ARG A 146 7.56 9.68 -2.00
CA ARG A 146 6.75 10.78 -1.42
C ARG A 146 7.03 10.99 0.06
N MET A 147 7.42 9.95 0.78
CA MET A 147 7.81 10.03 2.20
C MET A 147 9.29 10.41 2.40
N GLY A 148 10.06 10.64 1.33
CA GLY A 148 11.51 10.90 1.43
C GLY A 148 12.35 9.64 1.69
N TRP A 149 11.80 8.44 1.56
CA TRP A 149 12.49 7.17 1.84
C TRP A 149 12.96 6.44 0.58
N GLY A 150 13.31 7.19 -0.46
CA GLY A 150 13.82 6.61 -1.70
C GLY A 150 15.09 5.77 -1.49
N SER A 151 15.92 6.11 -0.50
CA SER A 151 17.14 5.39 -0.13
C SER A 151 16.90 3.99 0.45
N ARG A 152 15.67 3.68 0.88
CA ARG A 152 15.29 2.36 1.39
C ARG A 152 15.05 1.33 0.29
N ILE A 153 14.95 1.78 -0.97
CA ILE A 153 14.71 0.90 -2.12
C ILE A 153 16.00 0.18 -2.48
N GLY A 154 15.95 -1.16 -2.52
CA GLY A 154 17.03 -2.04 -2.96
C GLY A 154 16.48 -3.39 -3.37
#